data_AF-A0A673C1H4-F1
#
_entry.id   AF-A0A673C1H4-F1
#
_cell.length_a   1.000
_cell.length_b   1.000
_cell.length_c   1.000
_cell.angle_alpha   90.00
_cell.angle_beta   90.00
_cell.angle_gamma   90.00
#
_symmetry.space_group_name_H-M   'P 1'
#
loop_
_entity.id
_entity.type
_entity.pdbx_description
1 polymer ?
#
loop_
_entity_poly.entity_id
_entity_poly.type
_entity_poly.pdbx_seq_one_letter_code
_entity_poly.pdbx_strand_id
1 'polypeptide(L)'
;MPRNYTRKTSWGQTPLAEMESAAAEVMQGKKSLRKAGRDRNIDKTTLQRFIKKKEKGEVKSVAWGAVAEAKRIFTDAMEEELAKHLKQLADQFHGLAPVKCRGLAFEYAERNNIPVPTNWTEKQCAGRLGCARDDMILETRKSGRDPSLL
;
A
#
# COMPACT_ATOMS: atom_id res chain seq x y z
N MET A 1 7.04 -6.21 22.22
CA MET A 1 6.88 -6.57 20.79
C MET A 1 8.23 -7.05 20.26
N PRO A 2 8.31 -8.16 19.51
CA PRO A 2 9.57 -8.57 18.87
C PRO A 2 10.07 -7.46 17.95
N ARG A 3 11.35 -7.10 18.06
CA ARG A 3 11.95 -6.04 17.22
C ARG A 3 11.94 -6.41 15.74
N ASN A 4 12.05 -7.71 15.45
CA ASN A 4 11.90 -8.31 14.12
C ASN A 4 10.79 -9.36 14.17
N TYR A 5 9.70 -9.13 13.43
CA TYR A 5 8.62 -10.11 13.29
C TYR A 5 8.93 -11.08 12.14
N THR A 6 9.01 -12.38 12.43
CA THR A 6 9.05 -13.42 11.40
C THR A 6 7.63 -13.90 11.09
N ARG A 7 7.30 -13.88 9.80
CA ARG A 7 5.98 -14.30 9.32
C ARG A 7 5.82 -15.81 9.48
N LYS A 8 4.68 -16.24 10.02
CA LYS A 8 4.35 -17.67 10.25
C LYS A 8 3.64 -18.34 9.07
N THR A 9 3.03 -17.55 8.18
CA THR A 9 2.17 -18.06 7.09
C THR A 9 2.84 -17.91 5.73
N SER A 10 2.72 -18.94 4.89
CA SER A 10 3.13 -18.92 3.48
C SER A 10 2.09 -18.28 2.54
N TRP A 11 1.00 -17.73 3.09
CA TRP A 11 -0.13 -17.22 2.31
C TRP A 11 0.27 -16.08 1.38
N GLY A 12 -0.06 -16.20 0.09
CA GLY A 12 0.24 -15.17 -0.90
C GLY A 12 1.73 -15.00 -1.23
N GLN A 13 2.57 -15.98 -0.89
CA GLN A 13 3.98 -16.03 -1.33
C GLN A 13 4.17 -16.81 -2.63
N THR A 14 3.12 -17.46 -3.13
CA THR A 14 3.20 -18.25 -4.35
C THR A 14 3.49 -17.35 -5.55
N PRO A 15 4.55 -17.61 -6.32
CA PRO A 15 4.87 -16.82 -7.51
C PRO A 15 3.80 -17.00 -8.59
N LEU A 16 3.66 -16.01 -9.47
CA LEU A 16 2.65 -16.01 -10.53
C LEU A 16 2.78 -17.23 -11.45
N ALA A 17 4.01 -17.59 -11.84
CA ALA A 17 4.27 -18.73 -12.72
C ALA A 17 3.76 -20.06 -12.15
N GLU A 18 3.95 -20.31 -10.84
CA GLU A 18 3.44 -21.52 -10.19
C GLU A 18 1.91 -21.51 -10.11
N MET A 19 1.31 -20.36 -9.83
CA MET A 19 -0.14 -20.18 -9.79
C MET A 19 -0.77 -20.43 -11.17
N GLU A 20 -0.14 -19.93 -12.23
CA GLU A 20 -0.58 -20.12 -13.62
C GLU A 20 -0.47 -21.57 -14.07
N SER A 21 0.65 -22.23 -13.74
CA SER A 21 0.87 -23.65 -14.02
C SER A 21 -0.19 -24.51 -13.31
N ALA A 22 -0.47 -24.22 -12.03
CA ALA A 22 -1.52 -24.89 -11.27
C ALA A 22 -2.91 -24.71 -11.90
N ALA A 23 -3.23 -23.47 -12.29
CA ALA A 23 -4.50 -23.14 -12.92
C ALA A 23 -4.65 -23.83 -14.28
N ALA A 24 -3.58 -23.89 -15.07
CA ALA A 24 -3.58 -24.56 -16.38
C ALA A 24 -3.85 -26.06 -16.25
N GLU A 25 -3.23 -26.75 -15.28
CA GLU A 25 -3.49 -28.18 -15.04
C GLU A 25 -4.95 -28.46 -14.65
N VAL A 26 -5.57 -27.56 -13.89
CA VAL A 26 -6.98 -27.67 -13.49
C VAL A 26 -7.91 -27.38 -14.67
N MET A 27 -7.65 -26.32 -15.44
CA MET A 27 -8.46 -25.96 -16.61
C MET A 27 -8.36 -27.00 -17.74
N GLN A 28 -7.20 -27.65 -17.90
CA GLN A 28 -7.00 -28.74 -18.85
C GLN A 28 -7.60 -30.09 -18.37
N GLY A 29 -8.21 -30.12 -17.18
CA GLY A 29 -8.81 -31.35 -16.62
C GLY A 29 -7.79 -32.40 -16.15
N LYS A 30 -6.48 -32.10 -16.14
CA LYS A 30 -5.42 -33.06 -15.77
C LYS A 30 -5.45 -33.40 -14.27
N LYS A 31 -5.82 -32.44 -13.42
CA LYS A 31 -5.89 -32.61 -11.97
C LYS A 31 -7.12 -31.93 -11.39
N SER A 32 -7.66 -32.49 -10.31
CA SER A 32 -8.69 -31.81 -9.52
C SER A 32 -8.10 -30.59 -8.80
N LEU A 33 -8.93 -29.57 -8.56
CA LEU A 33 -8.56 -28.34 -7.86
C LEU A 33 -7.84 -28.61 -6.52
N ARG A 34 -8.34 -29.59 -5.75
CA ARG A 34 -7.73 -29.99 -4.46
C ARG A 34 -6.38 -30.67 -4.63
N LYS A 35 -6.16 -31.44 -5.71
CA LYS A 35 -4.88 -32.10 -5.96
C LYS A 35 -3.84 -31.10 -6.47
N ALA A 36 -4.19 -30.26 -7.44
CA ALA A 36 -3.30 -29.21 -7.94
C ALA A 36 -2.85 -28.23 -6.84
N GLY A 37 -3.75 -27.87 -5.92
CA GLY A 37 -3.43 -27.05 -4.75
C GLY A 37 -2.45 -27.74 -3.79
N ARG A 38 -2.71 -29.01 -3.43
CA ARG A 38 -1.80 -29.77 -2.54
C ARG A 38 -0.40 -29.95 -3.14
N ASP A 39 -0.31 -30.30 -4.42
CA ASP A 39 0.97 -30.56 -5.09
C ASP A 39 1.88 -29.31 -5.08
N ARG A 40 1.31 -28.10 -5.10
CA ARG A 40 2.04 -26.82 -5.12
C ARG A 40 1.94 -26.03 -3.81
N ASN A 41 1.43 -26.64 -2.74
CA ASN A 41 1.19 -25.99 -1.45
C ASN A 41 0.36 -24.68 -1.54
N ILE A 42 -0.62 -24.66 -2.45
CA ILE A 42 -1.56 -23.56 -2.65
C ILE A 42 -2.89 -23.94 -2.02
N ASP A 43 -3.45 -23.05 -1.21
CA ASP A 43 -4.79 -23.27 -0.68
C ASP A 43 -5.84 -23.33 -1.81
N LYS A 44 -6.79 -24.25 -1.67
CA LYS A 44 -7.87 -24.50 -2.65
C LYS A 44 -8.62 -23.21 -2.98
N THR A 45 -8.92 -22.39 -1.96
CA THR A 45 -9.72 -21.17 -2.16
C THR A 45 -8.94 -20.12 -2.94
N THR A 46 -7.62 -20.06 -2.73
CA THR A 46 -6.71 -19.15 -3.44
C THR A 46 -6.64 -19.54 -4.92
N LEU A 47 -6.43 -20.82 -5.21
CA LEU A 47 -6.38 -21.32 -6.59
C LEU A 47 -7.72 -21.13 -7.31
N GLN A 48 -8.84 -21.40 -6.64
CA GLN A 48 -10.18 -21.17 -7.20
C GLN A 48 -10.42 -19.68 -7.50
N ARG A 49 -10.04 -18.79 -6.58
CA ARG A 49 -10.15 -17.33 -6.79
C ARG A 49 -9.31 -16.88 -7.98
N PHE A 50 -8.11 -17.42 -8.13
CA PHE A 50 -7.22 -17.10 -9.25
C PHE A 50 -7.82 -17.53 -10.59
N ILE A 51 -8.35 -18.76 -10.70
CA ILE A 51 -9.01 -19.25 -11.92
C ILE A 51 -10.18 -18.35 -12.30
N LYS A 52 -11.08 -18.05 -11.36
CA LYS A 52 -12.21 -17.13 -11.59
C LYS A 52 -11.78 -15.73 -12.02
N LYS A 53 -10.63 -15.25 -11.55
CA LYS A 53 -10.07 -13.95 -11.97
C LYS A 53 -9.52 -14.03 -13.39
N LYS A 54 -8.85 -15.13 -13.72
CA LYS A 54 -8.30 -15.42 -15.05
C LYS A 54 -9.38 -15.58 -16.12
N GLU A 55 -10.52 -16.16 -15.77
CA GLU A 55 -11.70 -16.24 -16.65
C GLU A 55 -12.26 -14.84 -17.02
N LYS A 56 -12.10 -13.85 -16.13
CA LYS A 56 -12.57 -12.47 -16.35
C LYS A 56 -11.58 -11.61 -17.14
N GLY A 57 -10.33 -12.05 -17.29
CA GLY A 57 -9.28 -11.29 -17.96
C GLY A 57 -7.88 -11.69 -17.51
N GLU A 58 -6.88 -11.04 -18.09
CA GLU A 58 -5.47 -11.32 -17.79
C GLU A 58 -5.11 -10.93 -16.34
N VAL A 59 -4.37 -11.79 -15.65
CA VAL A 59 -3.89 -11.55 -14.28
C VAL A 59 -2.41 -11.24 -14.31
N LYS A 60 -2.06 -9.95 -14.27
CA LYS A 60 -0.67 -9.46 -14.32
C LYS A 60 0.12 -9.68 -13.02
N SER A 61 -0.58 -9.79 -11.89
CA SER A 61 0.05 -9.94 -10.57
C SER A 61 -0.82 -10.74 -9.58
N VAL A 62 -0.15 -11.43 -8.66
CA VAL A 62 -0.79 -12.27 -7.62
C VAL A 62 -0.70 -11.57 -6.26
N ALA A 63 -1.56 -11.99 -5.34
CA ALA A 63 -1.58 -11.56 -3.95
C ALA A 63 -1.71 -10.03 -3.82
N TRP A 64 -0.83 -9.40 -3.04
CA TRP A 64 -0.88 -7.97 -2.72
C TRP A 64 -0.47 -7.06 -3.88
N GLY A 65 0.29 -7.57 -4.86
CA GLY A 65 0.75 -6.79 -6.02
C GLY A 65 -0.42 -6.21 -6.81
N ALA A 66 -1.45 -7.01 -7.08
CA ALA A 66 -2.62 -6.56 -7.84
C ALA A 66 -3.43 -5.49 -7.13
N VAL A 67 -3.47 -5.52 -5.80
CA VAL A 67 -4.18 -4.51 -5.00
C VAL A 67 -3.38 -3.21 -4.94
N ALA A 68 -2.05 -3.32 -4.84
CA ALA A 68 -1.16 -2.17 -4.84
C ALA A 68 -1.21 -1.44 -6.19
N GLU A 69 -1.13 -2.18 -7.30
CA GLU A 69 -1.18 -1.64 -8.65
C GLU A 69 -2.52 -0.94 -8.95
N ALA A 70 -3.65 -1.55 -8.56
CA ALA A 70 -4.98 -0.95 -8.74
C ALA A 70 -5.22 0.31 -7.90
N LYS A 71 -4.45 0.51 -6.84
CA LYS A 71 -4.56 1.69 -5.94
C LYS A 71 -3.37 2.63 -6.09
N ARG A 72 -2.58 2.46 -7.14
CA ARG A 72 -1.42 3.27 -7.43
C ARG A 72 -1.86 4.68 -7.82
N ILE A 73 -1.26 5.68 -7.17
CA ILE A 73 -1.58 7.11 -7.39
C ILE A 73 -0.43 7.77 -8.17
N PHE A 74 0.81 7.51 -7.80
CA PHE A 74 2.00 8.04 -8.47
C PHE A 74 2.63 6.99 -9.39
N THR A 75 3.18 7.43 -10.51
CA THR A 75 4.00 6.58 -11.39
C THR A 75 5.40 6.38 -10.80
N ASP A 76 6.17 5.43 -11.31
CA ASP A 76 7.48 5.09 -10.74
C ASP A 76 8.42 6.30 -10.76
N ALA A 77 8.42 7.05 -11.87
CA ALA A 77 9.21 8.26 -12.04
C ALA A 77 8.82 9.36 -11.02
N MET A 78 7.53 9.51 -10.74
CA MET A 78 7.03 10.49 -9.78
C MET A 78 7.36 10.11 -8.33
N GLU A 79 7.29 8.82 -7.99
CA GLU A 79 7.71 8.32 -6.69
C GLU A 79 9.21 8.54 -6.47
N GLU A 80 10.03 8.34 -7.51
CA GLU A 80 11.47 8.61 -7.45
C GLU A 80 11.78 10.09 -7.25
N GLU A 81 11.08 10.99 -7.97
CA GLU A 81 11.25 12.44 -7.82
C GLU A 81 10.85 12.89 -6.41
N LEU A 82 9.67 12.48 -5.94
CA LEU A 82 9.19 12.79 -4.61
C LEU A 82 10.13 12.25 -3.52
N ALA A 83 10.66 11.02 -3.69
CA ALA A 83 11.60 10.43 -2.75
C ALA A 83 12.92 11.20 -2.69
N LYS A 84 13.44 11.69 -3.81
CA LYS A 84 14.64 12.54 -3.84
C LYS A 84 14.41 13.84 -3.10
N HIS A 85 13.26 14.50 -3.33
CA HIS A 85 12.90 15.73 -2.65
C HIS A 85 12.74 15.54 -1.13
N LEU A 86 12.04 14.47 -0.70
CA LEU A 86 11.88 14.17 0.73
C LEU A 86 13.20 13.88 1.43
N LYS A 87 14.16 13.23 0.76
CA LYS A 87 15.50 12.99 1.30
C LYS A 87 16.27 14.29 1.49
N GLN A 88 16.24 15.18 0.50
CA GLN A 88 16.88 16.50 0.59
C GLN A 88 16.33 17.32 1.76
N LEU A 89 15.00 17.32 1.94
CA LEU A 89 14.37 17.99 3.08
C LEU A 89 14.77 17.33 4.41
N ALA A 90 14.78 16.00 4.48
CA ALA A 90 15.21 15.29 5.68
C ALA A 90 16.66 15.63 6.05
N ASP A 91 17.56 15.76 5.08
CA ASP A 91 18.96 16.13 5.33
C ASP A 91 19.07 17.58 5.84
N GLN A 92 18.26 18.51 5.33
CA GLN A 92 18.24 19.92 5.75
C GLN A 92 17.65 20.13 7.14
N PHE A 93 16.62 19.36 7.51
CA PHE A 93 15.85 19.55 8.75
C PHE A 93 16.18 18.52 9.86
N HIS A 94 17.30 17.79 9.72
CA HIS A 94 17.72 16.73 10.65
C HIS A 94 16.66 15.63 10.85
N GLY A 95 15.96 15.30 9.77
CA GLY A 95 14.85 14.36 9.73
C GLY A 95 13.55 15.02 9.31
N LEU A 96 12.62 14.21 8.82
CA LEU A 96 11.30 14.66 8.40
C LEU A 96 10.23 13.78 9.04
N ALA A 97 9.28 14.42 9.73
CA ALA A 97 8.19 13.70 10.38
C ALA A 97 7.32 12.98 9.32
N PRO A 98 6.88 11.73 9.54
CA PRO A 98 6.04 10.99 8.60
C PRO A 98 4.72 11.70 8.26
N VAL A 99 4.23 12.58 9.13
CA VAL A 99 3.06 13.43 8.89
C VAL A 99 3.36 14.45 7.78
N LYS A 100 4.49 15.15 7.86
CA LYS A 100 4.90 16.13 6.84
C LYS A 100 5.21 15.47 5.49
N CYS A 101 5.81 14.28 5.48
CA CYS A 101 6.00 13.51 4.24
C CYS A 101 4.66 13.24 3.53
N ARG A 102 3.62 12.90 4.29
CA ARG A 102 2.27 12.64 3.76
C ARG A 102 1.55 13.89 3.27
N GLY A 103 1.76 15.03 3.95
CA GLY A 103 1.28 16.33 3.48
C GLY A 103 1.94 16.75 2.16
N LEU A 104 3.27 16.64 2.07
CA LEU A 104 4.02 16.93 0.85
C LEU A 104 3.62 16.03 -0.32
N ALA A 105 3.33 14.75 -0.07
CA ALA A 105 2.81 13.86 -1.09
C ALA A 105 1.44 14.32 -1.62
N PHE A 106 0.54 14.79 -0.73
CA PHE A 106 -0.74 15.34 -1.14
C PHE A 106 -0.58 16.63 -1.97
N GLU A 107 0.23 17.58 -1.51
CA GLU A 107 0.53 18.80 -2.26
C GLU A 107 1.15 18.50 -3.64
N TYR A 108 2.04 17.52 -3.72
CA TYR A 108 2.65 17.10 -4.98
C TYR A 108 1.61 16.48 -5.93
N ALA A 109 0.63 15.74 -5.41
CA ALA A 109 -0.49 15.25 -6.23
C ALA A 109 -1.37 16.39 -6.76
N GLU A 110 -1.71 17.36 -5.90
CA GLU A 110 -2.52 18.52 -6.29
C GLU A 110 -1.80 19.38 -7.35
N ARG A 111 -0.52 19.70 -7.14
CA ARG A 111 0.29 20.48 -8.10
C ARG A 111 0.39 19.81 -9.47
N ASN A 112 0.43 18.49 -9.50
CA ASN A 112 0.48 17.71 -10.74
C ASN A 112 -0.91 17.31 -11.28
N ASN A 113 -2.01 17.82 -10.70
CA ASN A 113 -3.39 17.52 -11.08
C ASN A 113 -3.71 16.01 -11.12
N ILE A 114 -3.15 15.24 -10.19
CA ILE A 114 -3.38 13.80 -10.10
C ILE A 114 -4.69 13.52 -9.34
N PRO A 115 -5.55 12.63 -9.86
CA PRO A 115 -6.75 12.23 -9.14
C PRO A 115 -6.38 11.48 -7.86
N VAL A 116 -6.77 12.04 -6.71
CA VAL A 116 -6.56 11.46 -5.39
C VAL A 116 -7.87 10.94 -4.79
N PRO A 117 -7.82 9.94 -3.89
CA PRO A 117 -9.00 9.47 -3.17
C PRO A 117 -9.62 10.57 -2.29
N THR A 118 -10.93 10.56 -2.09
CA THR A 118 -11.66 11.56 -1.26
C THR A 118 -11.08 11.73 0.14
N ASN A 119 -10.64 10.64 0.77
CA ASN A 119 -9.99 10.67 2.08
C ASN A 119 -8.69 11.51 2.11
N TRP A 120 -7.96 11.63 0.99
CA TRP A 120 -6.79 12.51 0.92
C TRP A 120 -7.22 13.97 0.91
N THR A 121 -8.26 14.29 0.13
CA THR A 121 -8.82 15.66 0.04
C THR A 121 -9.42 16.12 1.36
N GLU A 122 -10.20 15.27 2.04
CA GLU A 122 -10.81 15.58 3.33
C GLU A 122 -9.79 15.86 4.44
N LYS A 123 -8.63 15.19 4.37
CA LYS A 123 -7.60 15.25 5.42
C LYS A 123 -6.35 16.03 4.99
N GLN A 124 -6.33 16.52 3.77
CA GLN A 124 -5.18 17.14 3.09
C GLN A 124 -3.87 16.37 3.30
N CYS A 125 -3.94 15.04 3.23
CA CYS A 125 -2.85 14.18 3.69
C CYS A 125 -2.91 12.80 3.01
N ALA A 126 -1.75 12.31 2.55
CA ALA A 126 -1.67 11.00 1.94
C ALA A 126 -1.88 9.85 2.94
N GLY A 127 -2.69 8.85 2.57
CA GLY A 127 -2.87 7.60 3.31
C GLY A 127 -4.19 7.47 4.09
N ARG A 128 -4.37 6.33 4.76
CA ARG A 128 -5.65 5.96 5.43
C ARG A 128 -5.79 6.57 6.83
N LEU A 129 -4.70 6.51 7.60
CA LEU A 129 -4.56 7.27 8.83
C LEU A 129 -4.23 8.69 8.38
N GLY A 130 -5.10 9.65 8.67
CA GLY A 130 -4.82 11.04 8.33
C GLY A 130 -3.56 11.56 9.00
N CYS A 131 -3.28 12.82 8.77
CA CYS A 131 -2.40 13.59 9.63
C CYS A 131 -3.15 13.73 10.98
N ALA A 132 -2.89 12.83 11.92
CA ALA A 132 -3.34 13.03 13.29
C ALA A 132 -2.72 14.35 13.78
N ARG A 133 -3.54 15.18 14.42
CA ARG A 133 -3.28 16.57 14.78
C ARG A 133 -2.17 16.68 15.82
N ASP A 134 -0.92 16.45 15.45
CA ASP A 134 0.21 16.80 16.30
C ASP A 134 0.56 18.30 16.19
N ASP A 135 0.03 19.00 15.18
CA ASP A 135 0.29 20.42 14.95
C ASP A 135 -0.47 21.37 15.92
N MET A 136 -1.47 20.89 16.69
CA MET A 136 -2.21 21.75 17.66
C MET A 136 -1.54 21.85 19.04
N ILE A 137 -0.46 21.11 19.31
CA ILE A 137 0.24 21.16 20.62
C ILE A 137 1.42 22.15 20.60
N LEU A 138 1.92 22.54 19.43
CA LEU A 138 3.09 23.43 19.34
C LEU A 138 2.74 24.92 19.25
N GLU A 139 1.52 25.28 18.85
CA GLU A 139 1.06 26.68 18.82
C GLU A 139 0.62 27.19 20.19
N THR A 140 0.05 26.34 21.03
CA THR A 140 -0.40 26.71 22.40
C THR A 140 0.74 26.95 23.38
N ARG A 141 1.97 26.55 23.05
CA ARG A 141 3.17 26.91 23.84
C ARG A 141 3.77 28.28 23.50
N LYS A 142 3.40 28.89 22.36
CA LYS A 142 3.89 30.22 21.97
C LYS A 142 2.96 31.36 22.39
N SER A 143 1.68 31.10 22.62
CA SER A 143 0.75 32.07 23.21
C SER A 143 0.48 31.69 24.66
N GLY A 144 1.30 32.17 25.60
CA GLY A 144 1.08 31.97 27.04
C GLY A 144 -0.25 32.54 27.53
N ARG A 145 -1.34 31.81 27.34
CA ARG A 145 -2.68 32.10 27.86
C ARG A 145 -3.17 30.87 28.60
N ASP A 146 -3.11 30.94 29.92
CA ASP A 146 -3.67 29.93 30.82
C ASP A 146 -5.21 29.91 30.70
N PRO A 147 -5.86 28.75 30.55
CA PRO A 147 -7.32 28.65 30.40
C PRO A 147 -8.11 28.88 31.69
N SER A 148 -7.46 29.23 32.82
CA SER A 148 -8.12 29.42 34.11
C SER A 148 -8.49 30.88 34.43
N LEU A 149 -8.35 31.79 33.46
CA LEU A 149 -8.73 33.20 33.60
C LEU A 149 -9.55 33.70 32.40
N LEU A 150 -10.65 33.00 32.09
CA LEU A 150 -11.91 33.54 31.55
C LEU A 150 -12.95 32.42 31.42
#